data_AF-A0A923VPY5-F1
#
_entry.id   AF-A0A923VPY5-F1
#
_cell.length_a   1.000
_cell.length_b   1.000
_cell.length_c   1.000
_cell.angle_alpha   90.00
_cell.angle_beta   90.00
_cell.angle_gamma   90.00
#
_symmetry.space_group_name_H-M   'P 1'
#
loop_
_entity.id
_entity.type
_entity.pdbx_description
1 polymer ?
#
loop_
_entity_poly.entity_id
_entity_poly.type
_entity_poly.pdbx_seq_one_letter_code
_entity_poly.pdbx_strand_id
1 'polypeptide(L)'
;VVLPMTCQRCLLPVDIPVSVDRPFRFVPDEEVAAAQDEESEEDVLALSEAFDLAGLIEDELLMALPVVPRHETCPVEVNLAVADKKFDAEMAAKPNPFAALAKLKGSS
;
A
#
# COMPACT_ATOMS: atom_id res chain seq x y z
N VAL A 1 -17.29 -7.60 1.91
CA VAL A 1 -17.34 -7.51 0.42
C VAL A 1 -15.99 -7.97 -0.12
N VAL A 2 -15.90 -8.40 -1.38
CA VAL A 2 -14.60 -8.63 -2.05
C VAL A 2 -14.37 -7.55 -3.10
N LEU A 3 -13.18 -6.96 -3.13
CA LEU A 3 -12.81 -5.90 -4.07
C LEU A 3 -11.66 -6.37 -4.98
N PRO A 4 -11.82 -6.29 -6.30
CA PRO A 4 -10.76 -6.65 -7.24
C PRO A 4 -9.70 -5.56 -7.26
N MET A 5 -8.44 -5.94 -7.03
CA MET A 5 -7.27 -5.05 -7.08
C MET A 5 -6.15 -5.67 -7.91
N THR A 6 -5.04 -4.95 -8.11
CA THR A 6 -3.86 -5.48 -8.80
C THR A 6 -2.82 -5.95 -7.80
N CYS A 7 -2.41 -7.21 -7.88
CA CYS A 7 -1.36 -7.74 -7.02
C CYS A 7 -0.02 -7.07 -7.30
N GLN A 8 0.55 -6.41 -6.29
CA GLN A 8 1.86 -5.72 -6.37
C GLN A 8 3.08 -6.66 -6.47
N ARG A 9 2.88 -7.96 -6.72
CA ARG A 9 3.94 -8.97 -6.85
C ARG A 9 3.94 -9.61 -8.23
N CYS A 10 2.80 -10.15 -8.67
CA CYS A 10 2.67 -10.77 -10.01
C CYS A 10 1.97 -9.87 -11.04
N LEU A 11 1.46 -8.70 -10.64
CA LEU A 11 0.70 -7.76 -11.47
C LEU A 11 -0.61 -8.32 -12.07
N LEU A 12 -1.09 -9.46 -11.58
CA LEU A 12 -2.39 -10.03 -11.93
C LEU A 12 -3.50 -9.55 -10.96
N PRO A 13 -4.78 -9.63 -11.35
CA PRO A 13 -5.90 -9.35 -10.46
C PRO A 13 -5.86 -10.19 -9.18
N VAL A 14 -6.21 -9.60 -8.04
CA VAL A 14 -6.38 -10.25 -6.74
C VAL A 14 -7.65 -9.74 -6.08
N ASP A 15 -8.49 -10.66 -5.60
CA ASP A 15 -9.67 -10.31 -4.82
C ASP A 15 -9.29 -10.12 -3.36
N ILE A 16 -9.51 -8.91 -2.84
CA ILE A 16 -9.23 -8.56 -1.45
C ILE A 16 -10.53 -8.60 -0.65
N PRO A 17 -10.65 -9.47 0.38
CA PRO A 17 -11.78 -9.42 1.28
C PRO A 17 -11.68 -8.16 2.15
N VAL A 18 -12.72 -7.34 2.13
CA VAL A 18 -12.83 -6.11 2.92
C VAL A 18 -14.04 -6.21 3.84
N SER A 19 -13.82 -5.93 5.12
CA SER A 19 -14.82 -5.84 6.16
C SER A 19 -14.47 -4.65 7.03
N VAL A 20 -15.45 -3.76 7.24
CA VAL A 20 -15.30 -2.55 8.05
C VAL A 20 -16.39 -2.57 9.11
N ASP A 21 -15.99 -2.35 10.35
CA ASP A 21 -16.89 -2.15 11.49
C ASP A 21 -16.37 -0.94 12.26
N ARG A 22 -17.11 0.16 12.17
CA ARG A 22 -16.71 1.50 12.64
C ARG A 22 -17.90 2.19 13.31
N PRO A 23 -17.82 2.52 14.60
CA PRO A 23 -18.82 3.34 15.26
C PRO A 23 -18.59 4.82 14.95
N PHE A 24 -19.68 5.57 14.81
CA PHE A 24 -19.69 7.01 14.60
C PHE A 24 -20.69 7.67 15.55
N ARG A 25 -20.32 8.85 16.05
CA ARG A 25 -21.20 9.66 16.89
C ARG A 25 -21.60 10.94 16.18
N PHE A 26 -22.90 11.11 15.95
CA PHE A 26 -23.42 12.33 15.35
C PHE A 26 -23.73 13.42 16.39
N VAL A 27 -23.30 14.64 16.13
CA VAL A 27 -23.56 15.84 16.95
C VAL A 27 -24.18 16.96 16.12
N PRO A 28 -24.75 18.02 16.72
CA PRO A 28 -25.54 19.01 15.96
C PRO A 28 -24.76 19.83 14.93
N ASP A 29 -23.48 20.11 15.16
CA ASP A 29 -22.67 21.01 14.33
C ASP A 29 -21.16 20.73 14.47
N GLU A 30 -20.38 21.36 13.59
CA GLU A 30 -18.92 21.21 13.50
C GLU A 30 -18.19 21.76 14.74
N GLU A 31 -18.73 22.79 15.40
CA GLU A 31 -18.11 23.35 16.62
C GLU A 31 -18.17 22.33 17.75
N VAL A 32 -19.31 21.67 17.92
CA VAL A 32 -19.51 20.61 18.91
C VAL A 32 -18.70 19.37 18.55
N ALA A 33 -18.59 19.02 17.26
CA ALA A 33 -17.79 17.89 16.81
C ALA A 33 -16.32 18.08 17.18
N ALA A 34 -15.71 19.19 16.75
CA ALA A 34 -14.31 19.50 17.04
C ALA A 34 -14.01 19.58 18.55
N ALA A 35 -14.95 20.07 19.36
CA ALA A 35 -14.78 20.16 20.81
C ALA A 35 -14.82 18.80 21.53
N GLN A 36 -15.48 17.78 20.94
CA GLN A 36 -15.64 16.46 21.56
C GLN A 36 -14.76 15.37 20.93
N ASP A 37 -14.22 15.61 19.74
CA ASP A 37 -13.48 14.62 18.96
C ASP A 37 -12.25 14.07 19.71
N GLU A 38 -11.43 14.95 20.30
CA GLU A 38 -10.21 14.55 21.02
C GLU A 38 -10.48 13.66 22.26
N GLU A 39 -11.65 13.79 22.87
CA GLU A 39 -12.03 13.03 24.08
C GLU A 39 -12.89 11.80 23.76
N SER A 40 -13.26 11.59 22.49
CA SER A 40 -14.10 10.47 22.07
C SER A 40 -13.27 9.28 21.59
N GLU A 41 -13.77 8.07 21.86
CA GLU A 41 -13.24 6.84 21.24
C GLU A 41 -13.82 6.62 19.84
N GLU A 42 -14.95 7.26 19.53
CA GLU A 42 -15.66 7.17 18.25
C GLU A 42 -15.40 8.42 17.42
N ASP A 43 -15.40 8.31 16.09
CA ASP A 43 -15.29 9.48 15.22
C ASP A 43 -16.57 10.34 15.37
N VAL A 44 -16.38 11.62 15.73
CA VAL A 44 -17.49 12.54 16.00
C VAL A 44 -17.80 13.37 14.75
N LEU A 45 -19.00 13.19 14.21
CA LEU A 45 -19.42 13.83 12.96
C LEU A 45 -20.56 14.83 13.20
N ALA A 46 -20.49 16.00 12.55
CA ALA A 46 -21.61 16.92 12.54
C ALA A 46 -22.77 16.36 11.68
N LEU A 47 -23.98 16.39 12.23
CA LEU A 47 -25.20 15.98 11.54
C LEU A 47 -25.69 17.11 10.65
N SER A 48 -25.78 16.83 9.36
CA SER A 48 -26.31 17.74 8.34
C SER A 48 -27.57 17.16 7.70
N GLU A 49 -28.53 18.01 7.33
CA GLU A 49 -29.69 17.60 6.53
C GLU A 49 -29.28 17.04 5.15
N ALA A 50 -28.11 17.47 4.65
CA ALA A 50 -27.52 17.03 3.39
C ALA A 50 -26.28 16.16 3.62
N PHE A 51 -26.36 15.20 4.54
CA PHE A 51 -25.25 14.29 4.85
C PHE A 51 -24.98 13.28 3.72
N ASP A 52 -23.75 13.26 3.19
CA ASP A 52 -23.32 12.30 2.17
C ASP A 52 -22.87 10.98 2.79
N LEU A 53 -23.84 10.11 3.08
CA LEU A 53 -23.58 8.78 3.61
C LEU A 53 -22.75 7.91 2.64
N ALA A 54 -22.92 8.10 1.33
CA ALA A 54 -22.18 7.32 0.34
C ALA A 54 -20.70 7.70 0.35
N GLY A 55 -20.38 9.00 0.43
CA GLY A 55 -19.03 9.50 0.62
C GLY A 55 -18.37 8.97 1.88
N LEU A 56 -19.08 9.00 3.03
CA LEU A 56 -18.54 8.43 4.28
C LEU A 56 -18.21 6.93 4.13
N ILE A 57 -19.11 6.15 3.52
CA ILE A 57 -18.87 4.71 3.30
C ILE A 57 -17.67 4.50 2.37
N GLU A 58 -17.53 5.30 1.32
CA GLU A 58 -16.39 5.23 0.40
C GLU A 58 -15.07 5.50 1.13
N ASP A 59 -15.00 6.57 1.92
CA ASP A 59 -13.80 6.96 2.66
C ASP A 59 -13.39 5.86 3.66
N GLU A 60 -14.34 5.29 4.40
CA GLU A 60 -14.04 4.18 5.31
C GLU A 60 -13.58 2.92 4.58
N LEU A 61 -14.19 2.60 3.44
CA LEU A 61 -13.76 1.48 2.62
C LEU A 61 -12.35 1.70 2.07
N LEU A 62 -12.03 2.91 1.62
CA LEU A 62 -10.69 3.30 1.14
C LEU A 62 -9.64 3.18 2.25
N MET A 63 -9.95 3.67 3.45
CA MET A 63 -9.05 3.57 4.61
C MET A 63 -8.82 2.13 5.06
N ALA A 64 -9.81 1.25 4.88
CA ALA A 64 -9.69 -0.17 5.21
C ALA A 64 -8.91 -1.00 4.16
N LEU A 65 -8.59 -0.44 2.98
CA LEU A 65 -7.85 -1.16 1.96
C LEU A 65 -6.39 -1.43 2.40
N PRO A 66 -5.82 -2.57 2.00
CA PRO A 66 -4.41 -2.84 2.25
C PRO A 66 -3.54 -1.86 1.45
N VAL A 67 -2.53 -1.28 2.11
CA VAL A 67 -1.52 -0.41 1.46
C VAL A 67 -0.86 -1.11 0.26
N VAL A 68 -0.70 -2.44 0.34
CA VAL A 68 -0.06 -3.24 -0.70
C VAL A 68 -0.90 -4.51 -0.98
N PRO A 69 -1.84 -4.46 -1.94
CA PRO A 69 -2.67 -5.62 -2.27
C PRO A 69 -1.82 -6.71 -2.93
N ARG A 70 -1.88 -7.93 -2.37
CA ARG A 70 -1.15 -9.10 -2.88
C ARG A 70 -1.91 -10.39 -2.56
N HIS A 71 -1.74 -11.38 -3.43
CA HIS A 71 -2.08 -12.76 -3.08
C HIS A 71 -1.21 -13.25 -1.93
N GLU A 72 -1.73 -14.11 -1.05
CA GLU A 72 -0.91 -14.89 -0.12
C GLU A 72 0.16 -15.66 -0.90
N THR A 73 -0.27 -16.43 -1.91
CA THR A 73 0.58 -17.10 -2.88
C THR A 73 0.17 -16.71 -4.29
N CYS A 74 1.10 -16.16 -5.08
CA CYS A 74 0.80 -15.78 -6.45
C CYS A 74 0.44 -17.01 -7.31
N PRO A 75 -0.54 -16.91 -8.22
CA PRO A 75 -0.95 -18.03 -9.08
C PRO A 75 0.06 -18.33 -10.19
N VAL A 76 1.09 -17.49 -10.33
CA VAL A 76 2.17 -17.62 -11.31
C VAL A 76 3.51 -17.50 -10.60
N GLU A 77 4.54 -18.13 -11.17
CA GLU A 77 5.90 -17.92 -10.71
C GLU A 77 6.30 -16.46 -10.89
N VAL A 78 6.83 -15.88 -9.82
CA VAL A 78 7.27 -14.49 -9.81
C VAL A 78 8.78 -14.50 -9.95
N ASN A 79 9.29 -13.86 -10.99
CA ASN A 79 10.73 -13.73 -11.16
C ASN A 79 11.26 -12.67 -10.19
N LEU A 80 11.83 -13.11 -9.08
CA LEU A 80 12.46 -12.26 -8.07
C LEU A 80 13.95 -12.02 -8.35
N ALA A 81 14.48 -12.49 -9.48
CA ALA A 81 15.86 -12.28 -9.89
C ALA A 81 15.95 -11.10 -10.87
N VAL A 82 16.83 -10.15 -10.56
CA VAL A 82 17.17 -9.03 -11.44
C VAL A 82 18.13 -9.46 -12.55
N ALA A 83 18.86 -10.55 -12.32
CA ALA A 83 19.81 -11.14 -13.24
C ALA A 83 19.32 -12.51 -13.71
N ASP A 84 19.37 -12.74 -15.01
CA ASP A 84 19.24 -14.06 -15.60
C ASP A 84 20.59 -14.55 -16.12
N LYS A 85 20.63 -15.78 -16.63
CA LYS A 85 21.87 -16.37 -17.18
C LYS A 85 22.46 -15.53 -18.32
N LYS A 86 21.63 -14.74 -19.01
CA LYS A 86 22.07 -13.86 -20.10
C LYS A 86 22.75 -12.62 -19.53
N PHE A 87 22.18 -12.01 -18.49
CA PHE A 87 22.79 -10.92 -17.74
C PHE A 87 24.17 -11.31 -17.19
N ASP A 88 24.28 -12.49 -16.57
CA ASP A 88 25.56 -12.97 -16.03
C ASP A 88 26.60 -13.19 -17.13
N ALA A 89 26.19 -13.74 -18.28
CA ALA A 89 27.07 -13.93 -19.43
C ALA A 89 27.56 -12.60 -20.02
N GLU A 90 26.69 -11.60 -20.11
CA GLU A 90 27.04 -10.24 -20.58
C GLU A 90 27.95 -9.49 -19.58
N MET A 91 27.73 -9.66 -18.28
CA MET A 91 28.60 -9.11 -17.23
C MET A 91 29.99 -9.75 -17.22
N ALA A 92 30.08 -11.07 -17.41
CA ALA A 92 31.36 -11.77 -17.51
C ALA A 92 32.18 -11.32 -18.74
N ALA A 93 31.51 -10.92 -19.83
CA ALA A 93 32.16 -10.45 -21.05
C ALA A 93 32.65 -8.99 -20.96
N LYS A 94 32.17 -8.18 -20.00
CA LYS A 94 32.49 -6.76 -19.90
C LYS A 94 33.71 -6.52 -19.01
N PRO A 95 34.70 -5.70 -19.43
CA PRO A 95 35.84 -5.37 -18.58
C PRO A 95 35.39 -4.66 -17.29
N ASN A 96 35.98 -5.02 -16.15
CA ASN A 96 35.59 -4.53 -14.83
C ASN A 96 35.70 -2.98 -14.77
N PRO A 97 34.60 -2.25 -14.50
CA PRO A 97 34.58 -0.78 -14.50
C PRO A 97 35.43 -0.15 -13.39
N PHE A 98 35.84 -0.94 -12.39
CA PHE A 98 36.69 -0.52 -11.28
C PHE A 98 38.10 -1.08 -11.36
N ALA A 99 38.53 -1.63 -12.51
CA ALA A 99 39.89 -2.18 -12.69
C ALA A 99 40.99 -1.15 -12.35
N ALA A 100 40.73 0.14 -12.52
CA ALA A 100 41.65 1.22 -12.15
C ALA A 100 41.93 1.31 -10.64
N LEU A 101 41.01 0.85 -9.79
CA LEU A 101 41.16 0.87 -8.32
C LEU A 101 42.13 -0.20 -7.80
N ALA A 102 42.48 -1.20 -8.61
CA ALA A 102 43.50 -2.19 -8.23
C ALA A 102 44.86 -1.53 -7.92
N LYS A 103 45.13 -0.35 -8.47
CA LYS A 103 46.35 0.43 -8.21
C LYS A 103 46.43 1.00 -6.79
N LEU A 104 45.32 1.03 -6.05
CA LEU A 104 45.24 1.54 -4.69
C LEU A 104 45.39 0.42 -3.63
N LYS A 105 45.57 -0.84 -4.04
CA LYS A 105 45.57 -2.01 -3.14
C LYS A 105 46.89 -2.27 -2.41
N GLY A 106 47.79 -1.28 -2.33
CA GLY A 106 49.11 -1.40 -1.71
C GLY A 106 49.62 -0.16 -0.99
N SER A 107 48.79 0.86 -0.79
CA SER A 107 49.12 2.02 0.06
C SER A 107 48.37 1.91 1.38
N SER A 108 48.80 0.96 2.22
CA SER A 108 48.49 0.94 3.65
C SER A 108 49.63 0.32 4.41
#